data_AF-A0A1B6K6E8-F1
#
_entry.id   AF-A0A1B6K6E8-F1
#
_cell.length_a   1.000
_cell.length_b   1.000
_cell.length_c   1.000
_cell.angle_alpha   90.00
_cell.angle_beta   90.00
_cell.angle_gamma   90.00
#
_symmetry.space_group_name_H-M   'P 1'
#
loop_
_entity.id
_entity.type
_entity.pdbx_description
1 polymer ?
#
loop_
_entity_poly.entity_id
_entity_poly.type
_entity_poly.pdbx_seq_one_letter_code
_entity_poly.pdbx_strand_id
1 'polypeptide(L)'
;YSLLRGFTRQQHRKGGVAVFASLRLKNKITVVSISSNTSELIYETMLLKIELRQGFLQLLSVYRPPCSNLENAIDILSAELDKIVATNDMVLMMGDVNVD
;
A
#
# COMPACT_ATOMS: atom_id res chain seq x y z
N TYR A 1 8.74 -7.53 -15.89
CA TYR A 1 7.84 -7.18 -14.77
C TYR A 1 6.44 -6.94 -15.34
N SER A 2 5.39 -7.11 -14.54
CA SER A 2 4.00 -6.80 -14.92
C SER A 2 3.31 -6.01 -13.83
N LEU A 3 2.41 -5.09 -14.21
CA LEU A 3 1.54 -4.40 -13.26
C LEU A 3 0.72 -5.43 -12.48
N LEU A 4 0.81 -5.37 -11.16
CA LEU A 4 -0.04 -6.16 -10.27
C LEU A 4 -1.38 -5.46 -10.13
N ARG A 5 -1.35 -4.28 -9.50
CA ARG A 5 -2.45 -3.33 -9.32
C ARG A 5 -1.89 -1.93 -9.11
N GLY A 6 -2.78 -0.94 -9.18
CA GLY A 6 -2.47 0.44 -8.87
C GLY A 6 -3.73 1.22 -8.50
N PHE A 7 -3.58 2.18 -7.59
CA PHE A 7 -4.56 3.22 -7.36
C PHE A 7 -4.12 4.45 -8.16
N THR A 8 -5.05 5.05 -8.87
CA THR A 8 -4.85 6.28 -9.64
C THR A 8 -5.95 7.25 -9.27
N ARG A 9 -5.57 8.51 -9.09
CA ARG A 9 -6.48 9.62 -8.84
C ARG A 9 -7.47 9.77 -10.00
N GLN A 10 -8.73 10.06 -9.68
CA GLN A 10 -9.78 10.15 -10.72
C GLN A 10 -9.79 11.52 -11.42
N GLN A 11 -9.36 12.59 -10.73
CA GLN A 11 -9.52 13.97 -11.22
C GLN A 11 -8.36 14.48 -12.11
N HIS A 12 -7.73 13.61 -12.91
CA HIS A 12 -6.56 13.96 -13.75
C HIS A 12 -5.39 14.61 -13.00
N ARG A 13 -5.32 14.42 -11.68
CA ARG A 13 -4.20 14.88 -10.85
C ARG A 13 -3.12 13.81 -10.83
N LYS A 14 -1.85 14.21 -10.95
CA LYS A 14 -0.71 13.29 -10.79
C LYS A 14 -0.73 12.70 -9.38
N GLY A 15 -0.37 11.42 -9.25
CA GLY A 15 -0.31 10.71 -7.97
C GLY A 15 -0.87 9.30 -8.11
N GLY A 16 -0.96 8.59 -7.00
CA GLY A 16 -1.31 7.18 -6.95
C GLY A 16 -0.14 6.30 -6.56
N VAL A 17 -0.46 5.04 -6.26
CA VAL A 17 0.50 3.98 -5.98
C VAL A 17 0.31 2.87 -6.99
N ALA A 18 1.39 2.35 -7.56
CA ALA A 18 1.35 1.20 -8.46
C ALA A 18 2.44 0.21 -8.08
N VAL A 19 2.08 -1.08 -8.04
CA VAL A 19 3.03 -2.13 -7.74
C VAL A 19 3.26 -3.01 -8.97
N PHE A 20 4.54 -3.17 -9.33
CA PHE A 20 4.98 -4.07 -10.39
C PHE A 20 5.73 -5.24 -9.77
N ALA A 21 5.43 -6.45 -10.25
CA ALA A 21 6.09 -7.66 -9.80
C ALA A 21 6.77 -8.39 -10.96
N SER A 22 7.82 -9.15 -10.65
CA SER A 22 8.36 -10.10 -11.62
C SER A 22 7.32 -11.20 -11.89
N LEU A 23 7.27 -11.73 -13.12
CA LEU A 23 6.30 -12.76 -13.49
C LEU A 23 6.42 -14.02 -12.60
N ARG A 24 7.63 -14.31 -12.11
CA ARG A 24 7.91 -15.43 -11.21
C ARG A 24 7.33 -15.23 -9.80
N LEU A 25 7.19 -13.98 -9.35
CA LEU A 25 6.67 -13.64 -8.02
C LEU A 25 5.16 -13.40 -8.03
N LYS A 26 4.58 -13.06 -9.19
CA LYS A 26 3.17 -12.67 -9.32
C LYS A 26 2.19 -13.66 -8.67
N ASN A 27 2.41 -14.96 -8.83
CA ASN A 27 1.52 -16.00 -8.28
C ASN A 27 1.61 -16.15 -6.75
N LYS A 28 2.58 -15.50 -6.11
CA LYS A 28 2.81 -15.50 -4.66
C LYS A 28 2.29 -14.24 -3.98
N ILE A 29 1.73 -13.30 -4.74
CA ILE A 29 1.29 -12.01 -4.23
C ILE A 29 -0.24 -11.98 -4.24
N THR A 30 -0.80 -11.72 -3.07
CA THR A 30 -2.22 -11.42 -2.90
C THR A 30 -2.38 -9.95 -2.57
N VAL A 31 -3.25 -9.26 -3.31
CA VAL A 31 -3.65 -7.89 -2.95
C VAL A 31 -4.67 -7.99 -1.83
N VAL A 32 -4.33 -7.49 -0.65
CA VAL A 32 -5.21 -7.49 0.53
C VAL A 32 -6.14 -6.28 0.48
N SER A 33 -5.58 -5.10 0.20
CA SER A 33 -6.33 -3.87 0.08
C SER A 33 -5.68 -2.92 -0.92
N ILE A 34 -6.49 -1.99 -1.41
CA ILE A 34 -6.06 -0.86 -2.21
C ILE A 34 -6.86 0.36 -1.77
N SER A 35 -6.21 1.52 -1.81
CA SER A 35 -6.86 2.80 -1.58
C SER A 35 -8.12 2.99 -2.42
N SER A 36 -9.08 3.66 -1.81
CA SER A 36 -10.36 4.01 -2.41
C SER A 36 -10.38 5.50 -2.75
N ASN A 37 -11.48 5.97 -3.33
CA ASN A 37 -11.65 7.39 -3.62
C ASN A 37 -11.65 8.28 -2.36
N THR A 38 -11.91 7.71 -1.16
CA THR A 38 -11.91 8.48 0.10
C THR A 38 -10.52 8.75 0.63
N SER A 39 -9.50 8.02 0.17
CA SER A 39 -8.09 8.22 0.56
C SER A 39 -7.29 9.02 -0.47
N GLU A 40 -7.92 9.39 -1.60
CA GLU A 40 -7.33 10.28 -2.62
C GLU A 40 -6.87 11.60 -1.99
N LEU A 41 -5.64 12.03 -2.31
CA LEU A 41 -4.99 13.24 -1.78
C LEU A 41 -4.71 13.25 -0.27
N ILE A 42 -5.13 12.22 0.47
CA ILE A 42 -4.88 12.10 1.91
C ILE A 42 -3.71 11.15 2.14
N TYR A 43 -3.91 9.87 1.84
CA TYR A 43 -2.87 8.86 2.01
C TYR A 43 -3.17 7.64 1.16
N GLU A 44 -2.39 7.48 0.09
CA GLU A 44 -2.63 6.49 -0.95
C GLU A 44 -1.82 5.24 -0.65
N THR A 45 -2.51 4.11 -0.51
CA THR A 45 -1.99 2.89 0.06
C THR A 45 -2.35 1.65 -0.77
N MET A 46 -1.53 0.61 -0.65
CA MET A 46 -1.81 -0.73 -1.14
C MET A 46 -1.16 -1.74 -0.20
N LEU A 47 -1.96 -2.64 0.37
CA LEU A 47 -1.47 -3.73 1.19
C LEU A 47 -1.40 -5.00 0.36
N LEU A 48 -0.22 -5.62 0.36
CA LEU A 48 0.08 -6.85 -0.34
C LEU A 48 0.54 -7.91 0.66
N LYS A 49 0.05 -9.13 0.49
CA LYS A 49 0.57 -10.30 1.17
C LYS A 49 1.42 -11.10 0.18
N ILE A 50 2.70 -11.27 0.50
CA ILE A 50 3.68 -11.96 -0.35
C ILE A 50 4.09 -13.26 0.36
N GLU A 51 3.85 -14.39 -0.29
CA GLU A 51 4.30 -15.69 0.19
C GLU A 51 5.82 -15.85 0.04
N LEU A 52 6.49 -16.06 1.17
CA LEU A 52 7.92 -16.39 1.23
C LEU A 52 8.10 -17.90 1.41
N ARG A 53 9.34 -18.39 1.41
CA ARG A 53 9.60 -19.81 1.69
C ARG A 53 9.17 -20.20 3.11
N GLN A 54 9.22 -19.26 4.05
CA GLN A 54 8.83 -19.42 5.44
C GLN A 54 7.98 -18.21 5.83
N GLY A 55 6.66 -18.41 5.92
CA GLY A 55 5.71 -17.37 6.29
C GLY A 55 5.37 -16.37 5.18
N PHE A 56 4.88 -15.21 5.60
CA PHE A 56 4.43 -14.15 4.71
C PHE A 56 5.10 -12.81 5.02
N LEU A 57 5.26 -12.01 3.98
CA LEU A 57 5.59 -10.60 4.07
C LEU A 57 4.35 -9.77 3.74
N GLN A 58 3.96 -8.89 4.66
CA GLN A 58 2.93 -7.88 4.46
C GLN A 58 3.62 -6.60 3.98
N LEU A 59 3.50 -6.28 2.70
CA LEU A 59 4.05 -5.06 2.11
C LEU A 59 2.95 -4.00 2.02
N LEU A 60 3.06 -2.96 2.83
CA LEU A 60 2.22 -1.77 2.75
C LEU A 60 2.93 -0.70 1.93
N SER A 61 2.56 -0.57 0.66
CA SER A 61 3.03 0.51 -0.21
C SER A 61 2.25 1.79 0.06
N VAL A 62 2.93 2.93 0.23
CA VAL A 62 2.30 4.19 0.65
C VAL A 62 2.75 5.40 -0.15
N TYR A 63 1.88 6.41 -0.23
CA TYR A 63 2.19 7.74 -0.72
C TYR A 63 1.33 8.78 0.01
N ARG A 64 1.97 9.65 0.82
CA ARG A 64 1.35 10.83 1.41
C ARG A 64 1.71 12.05 0.58
N PRO A 65 0.75 12.82 0.05
CA PRO A 65 1.07 14.11 -0.55
C PRO A 65 1.64 15.05 0.51
N PRO A 66 2.62 15.91 0.18
CA PRO A 66 3.29 16.78 1.15
C PRO A 66 2.33 17.75 1.86
N CYS A 67 1.23 18.14 1.20
CA CYS A 67 0.22 19.05 1.75
C CYS A 67 -0.94 18.33 2.47
N SER A 68 -0.88 17.00 2.61
CA SER A 68 -1.94 16.23 3.26
C SER A 68 -1.89 16.39 4.79
N ASN A 69 -3.05 16.27 5.43
CA ASN A 69 -3.16 16.25 6.89
C ASN A 69 -2.54 14.96 7.44
N LEU A 70 -1.63 15.09 8.42
CA LEU A 70 -0.90 13.95 8.99
C LEU A 70 -1.77 13.04 9.85
N GLU A 71 -2.67 13.61 10.67
CA GLU A 71 -3.56 12.84 11.55
C GLU A 71 -4.46 11.90 10.74
N ASN A 72 -5.09 12.42 9.68
CA ASN A 72 -5.92 11.60 8.79
C ASN A 72 -5.09 10.49 8.10
N ALA A 73 -3.81 10.76 7.78
CA ALA A 73 -2.93 9.75 7.21
C ALA A 73 -2.57 8.66 8.23
N ILE A 74 -2.39 9.01 9.51
CA ILE A 74 -2.17 8.06 10.60
C ILE A 74 -3.41 7.20 10.84
N ASP A 75 -4.61 7.78 10.76
CA ASP A 75 -5.87 7.03 10.87
C ASP A 75 -6.00 5.99 9.74
N ILE A 76 -5.72 6.40 8.49
CA ILE A 76 -5.70 5.49 7.34
C ILE A 76 -4.63 4.42 7.52
N LEU A 77 -3.42 4.79 7.97
CA LEU A 77 -2.32 3.85 8.21
C LEU A 77 -2.74 2.77 9.21
N SER A 78 -3.32 3.19 10.33
CA SER A 78 -3.78 2.31 11.40
C SER A 78 -4.86 1.36 10.88
N ALA A 79 -5.84 1.88 10.15
CA ALA A 79 -6.89 1.07 9.55
C ALA A 79 -6.38 0.06 8.50
N GLU A 80 -5.29 0.36 7.79
CA GLU A 80 -4.65 -0.61 6.88
C GLU A 80 -3.86 -1.67 7.65
N LEU A 81 -3.17 -1.29 8.74
CA LEU A 81 -2.42 -2.24 9.58
C LEU A 81 -3.36 -3.21 10.32
N ASP A 82 -4.54 -2.77 10.74
CA ASP A 82 -5.57 -3.61 11.38
C ASP A 82 -6.07 -4.75 10.47
N LYS A 83 -5.87 -4.65 9.15
CA LYS A 83 -6.21 -5.73 8.20
C LYS A 83 -5.20 -6.88 8.23
N ILE A 84 -4.06 -6.71 8.90
CA ILE A 84 -3.04 -7.74 9.06
C ILE A 84 -3.44 -8.66 10.21
N VAL A 85 -3.99 -9.82 9.87
CA VAL A 85 -4.54 -10.78 10.84
C VAL A 85 -3.45 -11.51 11.65
N ALA A 86 -2.26 -11.72 11.08
CA ALA A 86 -1.20 -12.51 11.70
C ALA A 86 -0.11 -11.60 12.31
N THR A 87 -0.03 -11.58 13.64
CA THR A 87 0.91 -10.72 14.40
C THR A 87 2.39 -11.10 14.24
N ASN A 88 2.68 -12.29 13.72
CA ASN A 88 4.05 -12.77 13.48
C ASN A 88 4.51 -12.62 12.02
N ASP A 89 3.64 -12.14 11.12
CA ASP A 89 4.05 -11.86 9.74
C ASP A 89 5.02 -10.65 9.73
N MET A 90 6.04 -10.71 8.88
CA MET A 90 6.93 -9.56 8.69
C MET A 90 6.15 -8.45 8.00
N VAL A 91 6.11 -7.25 8.59
CA VAL A 91 5.48 -6.08 7.99
C VAL A 91 6.55 -5.14 7.45
N LEU A 92 6.48 -4.82 6.16
CA LEU A 92 7.32 -3.84 5.50
C LEU A 92 6.42 -2.72 4.98
N MET A 93 6.62 -1.51 5.47
CA MET A 93 6.02 -0.31 4.92
C MET A 93 7.04 0.40 4.03
N MET A 94 6.66 0.74 2.79
CA MET A 94 7.57 1.36 1.82
C MET A 94 6.85 2.38 0.96
N GLY A 95 7.49 3.52 0.73
CA GLY A 95 6.96 4.57 -0.13
C GLY A 95 7.31 5.94 0.42
N ASP A 96 6.66 6.96 -0.10
CA ASP A 96 6.92 8.35 0.27
C ASP A 96 5.88 8.83 1.28
N VAL A 97 6.32 8.98 2.53
CA VAL A 97 5.47 9.39 3.67
C VAL A 97 5.46 10.92 3.82
N ASN A 98 6.41 11.64 3.21
CA ASN A 98 6.56 13.08 3.31
C ASN A 98 6.43 13.63 4.76
N VAL A 99 7.18 13.09 5.72
CA VAL A 99 7.25 13.58 7.12
C VAL A 99 8.68 14.03 7.39
N ASP A 100 8.85 15.24 7.93
CA ASP A 100 10.12 15.81 8.39
C ASP A 100 10.34 15.59 9.89
#